data_AF-A0AAU3JX59-F1
#
_entry.id   AF-A0AAU3JX59-F1
#
_cell.length_a   1.000
_cell.length_b   1.000
_cell.length_c   1.000
_cell.angle_alpha   90.00
_cell.angle_beta   90.00
_cell.angle_gamma   90.00
#
_symmetry.space_group_name_H-M   'P 1'
#
loop_
_entity.id
_entity.type
_entity.pdbx_description
1 polymer ?
#
loop_
_entity_poly.entity_id
_entity_poly.type
_entity_poly.pdbx_seq_one_letter_code
_entity_poly.pdbx_strand_id
1 'polypeptide(L)'
;MLTAGVVNLLMGDGETTPKGIETTALEMVRTGRLRGEEKADGTLTVRIVPQTADSAPLRPVEELVVERIRRRCRSGVDRVPTGALGPGDGDEFWVWWRGFQDSVRDEATALGLVRPARNKYVTLLYRGAALAAWFGPLWAGISFGPESMRIILKAVLLLSLLGLVRLSDVPLESGPRLTAAGRQAAREWRTHDRTGEHRLPKRQVGAAGPESALPVREPQRIWSSYGRSWHVVDAGPLDPPRWGHLWQFLVLAVTVCAAFVAVVVVTLTARPPLRWEWDTAPVLTGVLLWALWLPARRRVLAVPDEASFRGAVISRWDYDTHHDNPFTFVTHYCCSIEDPATRKAWSFEVDRWSRPMFSGEANPELKDRFRVGDVVDVHCSPRRRKIHQICVVEAVSRTD
;
A
#
# COMPACT_ATOMS: atom_id res chain seq x y z
N MET A 1 -2.11 19.29 26.72
CA MET A 1 -2.02 19.58 25.27
C MET A 1 -1.92 18.24 24.55
N LEU A 2 -2.80 17.96 23.59
CA LEU A 2 -2.79 16.71 22.83
C LEU A 2 -1.59 16.69 21.88
N THR A 3 -0.92 15.55 21.74
CA THR A 3 0.15 15.38 20.73
C THR A 3 -0.44 15.37 19.33
N ALA A 4 0.35 15.80 18.36
CA ALA A 4 -0.01 15.79 16.95
C ALA A 4 -0.34 14.37 16.45
N GLY A 5 0.31 13.34 17.00
CA GLY A 5 -0.03 11.94 16.76
C GLY A 5 -1.46 11.60 17.22
N VAL A 6 -1.84 12.01 18.44
CA VAL A 6 -3.21 11.83 18.96
C VAL A 6 -4.21 12.65 18.16
N VAL A 7 -3.88 13.89 17.79
CA VAL A 7 -4.73 14.72 16.91
C VAL A 7 -4.94 14.04 15.55
N ASN A 8 -3.89 13.48 14.95
CA ASN A 8 -4.00 12.73 13.70
C ASN A 8 -4.94 11.52 13.84
N LEU A 9 -4.82 10.76 14.93
CA LEU A 9 -5.71 9.64 15.24
C LEU A 9 -7.16 10.10 15.38
N LEU A 10 -7.42 11.19 16.11
CA LEU A 10 -8.76 11.74 16.29
C LEU A 10 -9.37 12.22 14.97
N MET A 11 -8.56 12.83 14.10
CA MET A 11 -8.98 13.29 12.78
C MET A 11 -9.24 12.13 11.82
N GLY A 12 -8.55 11.01 11.99
CA GLY A 12 -8.74 9.74 11.28
C GLY A 12 -9.78 8.80 11.90
N ASP A 13 -10.72 9.33 12.69
CA ASP A 13 -11.82 8.59 13.33
C ASP A 13 -11.37 7.37 14.17
N GLY A 14 -10.15 7.39 14.72
CA GLY A 14 -9.57 6.30 15.51
C GLY A 14 -8.40 5.58 14.82
N GLU A 15 -8.09 5.94 13.58
CA GLU A 15 -6.97 5.39 12.80
C GLU A 15 -5.81 6.40 12.69
N THR A 16 -4.61 5.94 13.03
CA THR A 16 -3.37 6.72 12.81
C THR A 16 -2.92 6.54 11.37
N THR A 17 -2.62 7.65 10.69
CA THR A 17 -2.14 7.67 9.29
C THR A 17 -0.65 8.01 9.23
N PRO A 18 0.11 7.62 8.17
CA PRO A 18 1.53 7.98 8.05
C PRO A 18 1.82 9.49 8.15
N LYS A 19 0.84 10.34 7.81
CA LYS A 19 0.91 11.79 8.01
C LYS A 19 1.11 12.18 9.48
N GLY A 20 0.65 11.34 10.40
CA GLY A 20 0.88 11.46 11.84
C GLY A 20 2.36 11.60 12.19
N ILE A 21 3.25 10.90 11.46
CA ILE A 21 4.70 10.97 11.66
C ILE A 21 5.21 12.38 11.35
N GLU A 22 4.84 12.91 10.18
CA GLU A 22 5.23 14.25 9.76
C GLU A 22 4.69 15.31 10.72
N THR A 23 3.43 15.20 11.14
CA THR A 23 2.84 16.15 12.07
C THR A 23 3.49 16.10 13.46
N THR A 24 3.86 14.93 13.94
CA THR A 24 4.62 14.79 15.20
C THR A 24 6.01 15.40 15.05
N ALA A 25 6.72 15.14 13.96
CA ALA A 25 8.03 15.74 13.71
C ALA A 25 7.94 17.29 13.65
N LEU A 26 6.90 17.83 13.01
CA LEU A 26 6.63 19.27 12.97
C LEU A 26 6.34 19.86 14.36
N GLU A 27 5.56 19.16 15.18
CA GLU A 27 5.32 19.57 16.58
C GLU A 27 6.61 19.56 17.40
N MET A 28 7.46 18.54 17.21
CA MET A 28 8.76 18.47 17.86
C MET A 28 9.70 19.58 17.41
N VAL A 29 9.60 20.06 16.16
CA VAL A 29 10.31 21.27 15.71
C VAL A 29 9.80 22.51 16.44
N ARG A 30 8.47 22.67 16.56
CA ARG A 30 7.84 23.81 17.24
C ARG A 30 8.18 23.88 18.72
N THR A 31 8.29 22.73 19.37
CA THR A 31 8.65 22.61 20.79
C THR A 31 10.16 22.64 21.03
N GLY A 32 10.97 22.85 19.98
CA GLY A 32 12.42 22.94 20.08
C GLY A 32 13.14 21.60 20.34
N ARG A 33 12.42 20.48 20.27
CA ARG A 33 12.96 19.12 20.43
C ARG A 33 13.72 18.65 19.18
N LEU A 34 13.29 19.10 18.02
CA LEU A 34 13.99 18.95 16.74
C LEU A 34 14.29 20.34 16.18
N ARG A 35 15.30 20.45 15.32
CA ARG A 35 15.50 21.67 14.53
C ARG A 35 14.99 21.43 13.13
N GLY A 36 14.05 22.26 12.71
CA GLY A 36 13.55 22.30 11.33
C GLY A 36 14.36 23.30 10.51
N GLU A 37 14.72 22.91 9.30
CA GLU A 37 15.35 23.78 8.32
C GLU A 37 14.67 23.56 6.97
N GLU A 38 14.21 24.66 6.36
CA GLU A 38 13.60 24.64 5.03
C GLU A 38 14.70 24.82 3.98
N LYS A 39 14.77 23.88 3.03
CA LYS A 39 15.66 23.98 1.87
C LYS A 39 15.11 24.99 0.86
N ALA A 40 15.97 25.44 -0.06
CA ALA A 40 15.60 26.36 -1.14
C ALA A 40 14.50 25.81 -2.07
N ASP A 41 14.29 24.50 -2.09
CA ASP A 41 13.23 23.82 -2.85
C ASP A 41 11.88 23.73 -2.08
N GLY A 42 11.79 24.34 -0.89
CA GLY A 42 10.62 24.27 0.00
C GLY A 42 10.52 22.97 0.80
N THR A 43 11.50 22.06 0.70
CA THR A 43 11.51 20.82 1.47
C THR A 43 11.90 21.11 2.91
N LEU A 44 11.00 20.79 3.84
CA LEU A 44 11.33 20.83 5.26
C LEU A 44 12.16 19.61 5.67
N THR A 45 13.33 19.88 6.25
CA THR A 45 14.21 18.88 6.83
C THR A 45 14.26 19.01 8.34
N VAL A 46 14.40 17.89 9.04
CA VAL A 46 14.52 17.82 10.49
C VAL A 46 15.85 17.23 10.88
N ARG A 47 16.42 17.73 11.99
CA ARG A 47 17.61 17.19 12.63
C ARG A 47 17.41 17.08 14.13
N ILE A 48 18.08 16.10 14.74
CA ILE A 48 18.06 15.88 16.19
C ILE A 48 18.85 17.01 16.86
N VAL A 49 18.27 17.63 17.89
CA VAL A 49 18.98 18.57 18.75
C VAL A 49 19.61 17.78 19.91
N PRO A 50 20.90 17.98 20.24
CA PRO A 50 21.50 17.36 21.41
C PRO A 50 20.69 17.70 22.66
N GLN A 51 20.24 16.68 23.40
CA GLN A 51 19.54 16.92 24.65
C GLN A 51 20.50 17.49 25.68
N THR A 52 20.16 18.64 26.24
CA THR A 52 20.81 19.22 27.41
C THR A 52 20.23 18.58 28.68
N ALA A 53 20.99 18.60 29.78
CA ALA A 53 20.58 18.00 31.06
C ALA A 53 19.23 18.53 31.60
N ASP A 54 18.82 19.74 31.18
CA ASP A 54 17.56 20.38 31.57
C ASP A 54 16.37 20.07 30.64
N SER A 55 16.56 19.23 29.62
CA SER A 55 15.49 18.86 28.69
C SER A 55 14.50 17.91 29.37
N ALA A 56 13.21 18.28 29.38
CA ALA A 56 12.16 17.37 29.85
C ALA A 56 12.22 16.03 29.08
N PRO A 57 11.87 14.89 29.70
CA PRO A 57 11.93 13.58 29.03
C PRO A 57 11.07 13.58 27.76
N LEU A 58 11.51 12.82 26.76
CA LEU A 58 10.72 12.61 25.54
C LEU A 58 9.52 11.71 25.87
N ARG A 59 8.41 11.94 25.18
CA ARG A 59 7.28 11.00 25.23
C ARG A 59 7.59 9.75 24.41
N PRO A 60 6.96 8.60 24.70
CA PRO A 60 7.19 7.37 23.93
C PRO A 60 7.02 7.53 22.41
N VAL A 61 6.01 8.30 21.97
CA VAL A 61 5.78 8.61 20.55
C VAL A 61 6.93 9.46 19.96
N GLU A 62 7.44 10.42 20.73
CA GLU A 62 8.54 11.31 20.33
C GLU A 62 9.87 10.55 20.25
N GLU A 63 10.12 9.61 21.18
CA GLU A 63 11.28 8.72 21.17
C GLU A 63 11.33 7.87 19.90
N LEU A 64 10.18 7.30 19.50
CA LEU A 64 10.08 6.52 18.26
C LEU A 64 10.39 7.36 17.02
N VAL A 65 9.98 8.64 16.99
CA VAL A 65 10.31 9.56 15.88
C VAL A 65 11.80 9.91 15.88
N VAL A 66 12.39 10.21 17.05
CA VAL A 66 13.83 10.50 17.16
C VAL A 66 14.66 9.29 16.77
N GLU A 67 14.29 8.09 17.21
CA GLU A 67 14.98 6.86 16.83
C GLU A 67 14.89 6.60 15.33
N ARG A 68 13.73 6.87 14.71
CA ARG A 68 13.56 6.79 13.26
C ARG A 68 14.45 7.80 12.53
N ILE A 69 14.52 9.05 12.99
CA ILE A 69 15.42 10.06 12.41
C ILE A 69 16.88 9.62 12.57
N ARG A 70 17.27 9.14 13.75
CA ARG A 70 18.64 8.65 14.03
C ARG A 70 19.03 7.53 13.07
N ARG A 71 18.15 6.56 12.86
CA ARG A 71 18.35 5.46 11.89
C ARG A 71 18.53 6.00 10.47
N ARG A 72 17.72 6.97 10.05
CA ARG A 72 17.81 7.60 8.73
C ARG A 72 19.04 8.51 8.53
N CYS A 73 19.64 9.01 9.61
CA CYS A 73 20.88 9.78 9.57
C CYS A 73 22.15 8.90 9.44
N ARG A 74 22.07 7.57 9.60
CA ARG A 74 23.25 6.66 9.66
C ARG A 74 24.13 6.68 8.40
N SER A 75 23.64 7.18 7.26
CA SER A 75 24.35 7.21 5.96
C SER A 75 25.24 8.44 5.75
N GLY A 76 25.68 9.12 6.82
CA GLY A 76 26.47 10.35 6.74
C GLY A 76 25.66 11.58 6.35
N VAL A 77 24.34 11.55 6.57
CA VAL A 77 23.44 12.68 6.35
C VAL A 77 22.93 13.16 7.70
N ASP A 78 23.11 14.44 8.01
CA ASP A 78 22.78 15.04 9.32
C ASP A 78 21.31 15.43 9.46
N ARG A 79 20.58 15.51 8.35
CA ARG A 79 19.19 16.00 8.26
C ARG A 79 18.34 15.06 7.44
N VAL A 80 17.06 14.93 7.79
CA VAL A 80 16.11 14.04 7.11
C VAL A 80 14.88 14.85 6.68
N PRO A 81 14.46 14.80 5.39
CA PRO A 81 13.19 15.38 4.96
C PRO A 81 12.03 14.76 5.73
N THR A 82 11.05 15.56 6.14
CA THR A 82 9.87 15.03 6.87
C THR A 82 9.13 13.97 6.06
N GLY A 83 9.00 14.15 4.75
CA GLY A 83 8.39 13.16 3.85
C GLY A 83 9.20 11.86 3.70
N ALA A 84 10.49 11.85 4.03
CA ALA A 84 11.32 10.65 4.02
C ALA A 84 11.11 9.77 5.27
N LEU A 85 10.39 10.27 6.28
CA LEU A 85 10.01 9.48 7.46
C LEU A 85 8.82 8.55 7.20
N GLY A 86 8.14 8.70 6.07
CA GLY A 86 6.99 7.89 5.67
C GLY A 86 7.32 6.44 5.26
N PRO A 87 6.35 5.75 4.65
CA PRO A 87 6.53 4.39 4.13
C PRO A 87 7.56 4.41 3.00
N GLY A 88 8.62 3.61 3.15
CA GLY A 88 9.72 3.51 2.17
C GLY A 88 10.74 2.42 2.50
N ASP A 89 10.90 2.07 3.78
CA ASP A 89 11.90 1.10 4.27
C ASP A 89 11.48 -0.38 4.20
N GLY A 90 10.32 -0.69 3.64
CA GLY A 90 9.78 -2.06 3.64
C GLY A 90 9.43 -2.58 5.05
N ASP A 91 9.75 -3.84 5.34
CA ASP A 91 9.31 -4.57 6.55
C ASP A 91 9.66 -3.86 7.87
N GLU A 92 10.81 -3.18 7.93
CA GLU A 92 11.26 -2.44 9.12
C GLU A 92 10.35 -1.24 9.41
N PHE A 93 9.83 -0.57 8.38
CA PHE A 93 8.84 0.47 8.55
C PHE A 93 7.59 -0.08 9.23
N TRP A 94 7.10 -1.25 8.82
CA TRP A 94 5.85 -1.81 9.36
C TRP A 94 5.96 -2.28 10.81
N VAL A 95 7.12 -2.78 11.22
CA VAL A 95 7.38 -3.12 12.63
C VAL A 95 7.41 -1.85 13.47
N TRP A 96 8.18 -0.84 13.05
CA TRP A 96 8.24 0.45 13.74
C TRP A 96 6.88 1.16 13.74
N TRP A 97 6.15 1.12 12.62
CA TRP A 97 4.86 1.76 12.43
C TRP A 97 3.82 1.20 13.38
N ARG A 98 3.79 -0.12 13.59
CA ARG A 98 2.93 -0.73 14.62
C ARG A 98 3.26 -0.21 16.01
N GLY A 99 4.54 -0.14 16.38
CA GLY A 99 4.98 0.46 17.65
C GLY A 99 4.55 1.93 17.79
N PHE A 100 4.65 2.72 16.72
CA PHE A 100 4.18 4.11 16.71
C PHE A 100 2.66 4.21 16.87
N GLN A 101 1.90 3.40 16.14
CA GLN A 101 0.44 3.35 16.25
C GLN A 101 -0.02 2.95 17.65
N ASP A 102 0.63 1.94 18.23
CA ASP A 102 0.33 1.45 19.57
C ASP A 102 0.66 2.53 20.61
N SER A 103 1.81 3.20 20.50
CA SER A 103 2.18 4.30 21.40
C SER A 103 1.20 5.49 21.34
N VAL A 104 0.76 5.88 20.14
CA VAL A 104 -0.27 6.94 19.97
C VAL A 104 -1.62 6.48 20.54
N ARG A 105 -1.98 5.20 20.37
CA ARG A 105 -3.23 4.64 20.88
C ARG A 105 -3.21 4.55 22.40
N ASP A 106 -2.08 4.18 23.00
CA ASP A 106 -1.91 4.11 24.45
C ASP A 106 -2.04 5.49 25.09
N GLU A 107 -1.41 6.52 24.49
CA GLU A 107 -1.58 7.92 24.94
C GLU A 107 -3.05 8.37 24.81
N ALA A 108 -3.70 8.09 23.69
CA ALA A 108 -5.12 8.44 23.49
C ALA A 108 -6.07 7.68 24.44
N THR A 109 -5.73 6.44 24.80
CA THR A 109 -6.48 5.61 25.74
C THR A 109 -6.30 6.10 27.17
N ALA A 110 -5.08 6.46 27.57
CA ALA A 110 -4.79 7.06 28.87
C ALA A 110 -5.54 8.38 29.08
N LEU A 111 -5.74 9.15 28.00
CA LEU A 111 -6.54 10.38 28.01
C LEU A 111 -8.06 10.14 27.91
N GLY A 112 -8.51 8.88 27.84
CA GLY A 112 -9.93 8.52 27.74
C GLY A 112 -10.61 8.92 26.42
N LEU A 113 -9.83 9.20 25.37
CA LEU A 113 -10.32 9.68 24.07
C LEU A 113 -10.73 8.54 23.14
N VAL A 114 -10.11 7.38 23.32
CA VAL A 114 -10.33 6.18 22.50
C VAL A 114 -10.68 5.02 23.43
N ARG A 115 -11.62 4.17 23.00
CA ARG A 115 -11.86 2.87 23.63
C ARG A 115 -11.13 1.78 22.85
N PRO A 116 -10.51 0.82 23.55
CA PRO A 116 -9.91 -0.34 22.88
C PRO A 116 -10.96 -1.07 22.06
N ALA A 117 -10.51 -1.67 20.95
CA ALA A 117 -11.34 -2.53 20.12
C ALA A 117 -11.98 -3.62 21.00
N ARG A 118 -13.27 -3.87 20.80
CA ARG A 118 -13.96 -4.94 21.55
C ARG A 118 -13.29 -6.26 21.20
N ASN A 119 -12.82 -7.01 22.20
CA ASN A 119 -12.10 -8.26 21.97
C ASN A 119 -12.91 -9.16 21.02
N LYS A 120 -12.29 -9.53 19.90
CA LYS A 120 -12.87 -10.37 18.85
C LYS A 120 -13.41 -11.67 19.44
N TYR A 121 -12.64 -12.30 20.33
CA TYR A 121 -13.01 -13.55 20.99
C TYR A 121 -14.22 -13.39 21.90
N VAL A 122 -14.31 -12.28 22.64
CA VAL A 122 -15.47 -11.99 23.51
C VAL A 122 -16.72 -11.75 22.68
N THR A 123 -16.61 -11.03 21.56
CA THR A 123 -17.74 -10.80 20.64
C THR A 123 -18.19 -12.09 19.96
N LEU A 124 -17.23 -12.94 19.57
CA LEU A 124 -17.49 -14.25 18.97
C LEU A 124 -18.12 -15.21 19.99
N LEU A 125 -17.69 -15.15 21.25
CA LEU A 125 -18.26 -15.91 22.36
C LEU A 125 -19.69 -15.46 22.69
N TYR A 126 -19.97 -14.15 22.75
CA TYR A 126 -21.33 -13.64 22.94
C TYR A 126 -22.25 -14.02 21.77
N ARG A 127 -21.76 -13.96 20.53
CA ARG A 127 -22.52 -14.42 19.36
C ARG A 127 -22.76 -15.94 19.45
N GLY A 128 -21.73 -16.72 19.74
CA GLY A 128 -21.85 -18.17 19.93
C GLY A 128 -22.84 -18.55 21.03
N ALA A 129 -22.83 -17.85 22.16
CA ALA A 129 -23.77 -18.05 23.26
C ALA A 129 -25.21 -17.67 22.87
N ALA A 130 -25.41 -16.54 22.19
CA ALA A 130 -26.72 -16.14 21.68
C ALA A 130 -27.29 -17.16 20.68
N LEU A 131 -26.41 -17.75 19.86
CA LEU A 131 -26.78 -18.81 18.92
C LEU A 131 -27.11 -20.11 19.62
N ALA A 132 -26.30 -20.55 20.57
CA ALA A 132 -26.62 -21.72 21.38
C ALA A 132 -27.97 -21.56 22.10
N ALA A 133 -28.23 -20.37 22.65
CA ALA A 133 -29.50 -20.03 23.29
C ALA A 133 -30.69 -19.96 22.31
N TRP A 134 -30.47 -19.62 21.04
CA TRP A 134 -31.50 -19.61 20.00
C TRP A 134 -31.77 -21.01 19.41
N PHE A 135 -30.71 -21.78 19.15
CA PHE A 135 -30.78 -23.11 18.57
C PHE A 135 -31.30 -24.16 19.55
N GLY A 136 -30.93 -24.08 20.84
CA GLY A 136 -31.34 -25.05 21.85
C GLY A 136 -32.86 -25.22 21.97
N PRO A 137 -33.65 -24.14 22.14
CA PRO A 137 -35.11 -24.21 22.23
C PRO A 137 -35.77 -24.68 20.92
N LEU A 138 -35.27 -24.23 19.77
CA LEU A 138 -35.79 -24.65 18.46
C LEU A 138 -35.56 -26.15 18.23
N TRP A 139 -34.38 -26.65 18.59
CA TRP A 139 -34.04 -28.07 18.50
C TRP A 139 -34.88 -28.93 19.45
N ALA A 140 -35.06 -28.48 20.70
CA ALA A 140 -35.95 -29.14 21.65
C ALA A 140 -37.39 -29.19 21.12
N GLY A 141 -37.89 -28.10 20.53
CA GLY A 141 -39.23 -28.04 19.91
C GLY A 141 -39.41 -28.99 18.73
N ILE A 142 -38.37 -29.26 17.95
CA ILE A 142 -38.42 -30.23 16.83
C ILE A 142 -38.63 -31.65 17.35
N SER A 143 -38.03 -32.01 18.48
CA SER A 143 -38.14 -33.36 19.04
C SER A 143 -39.54 -33.66 19.61
N PHE A 144 -40.20 -32.66 20.20
CA PHE A 144 -41.47 -32.84 20.91
C PHE A 144 -42.70 -32.30 20.17
N GLY A 145 -42.53 -31.62 19.04
CA GLY A 145 -43.64 -31.03 18.29
C GLY A 145 -44.37 -32.00 17.35
N PRO A 146 -45.66 -31.74 17.04
CA PRO A 146 -46.40 -32.45 15.99
C PRO A 146 -45.78 -32.23 14.60
N GLU A 147 -46.04 -33.14 13.66
CA GLU A 147 -45.32 -33.24 12.38
C GLU A 147 -45.33 -31.95 11.53
N SER A 148 -46.47 -31.25 11.48
CA SER A 148 -46.59 -29.94 10.81
C SER A 148 -45.71 -28.85 11.45
N MET A 149 -45.57 -28.87 12.78
CA MET A 149 -44.74 -27.92 13.53
C MET A 149 -43.24 -28.22 13.36
N ARG A 150 -42.87 -29.49 13.18
CA ARG A 150 -41.48 -29.89 12.89
C ARG A 150 -40.99 -29.34 11.56
N ILE A 151 -41.85 -29.31 10.54
CA ILE A 151 -41.48 -28.77 9.22
C ILE A 151 -41.22 -27.26 9.31
N ILE A 152 -42.09 -26.52 10.01
CA ILE A 152 -41.94 -25.08 10.22
C ILE A 152 -40.67 -24.78 11.02
N LEU A 153 -40.42 -25.50 12.13
CA LEU A 153 -39.23 -25.30 12.95
C LEU A 153 -37.93 -25.62 12.19
N LYS A 154 -37.91 -26.67 11.35
CA LYS A 154 -36.76 -26.97 10.47
C LYS A 154 -36.51 -25.86 9.44
N ALA A 155 -37.56 -25.29 8.86
CA ALA A 155 -37.44 -24.19 7.91
C ALA A 155 -36.90 -22.91 8.60
N VAL A 156 -37.40 -22.58 9.80
CA VAL A 156 -36.88 -21.46 10.61
C VAL A 156 -35.42 -21.67 10.99
N LEU A 157 -35.03 -22.90 11.34
CA LEU A 157 -33.66 -23.26 11.69
C LEU A 157 -32.69 -23.15 10.49
N LEU A 158 -33.14 -23.52 9.28
CA LEU A 158 -32.37 -23.35 8.05
C LEU A 158 -32.22 -21.88 7.67
N LEU A 159 -33.30 -21.09 7.78
CA LEU A 159 -33.27 -19.64 7.50
C LEU A 159 -32.40 -18.88 8.50
N SER A 160 -32.40 -19.26 9.78
CA SER A 160 -31.51 -18.66 10.78
C SER A 160 -30.04 -19.00 10.53
N LEU A 161 -29.74 -20.22 10.05
CA LEU A 161 -28.40 -20.63 9.63
C LEU A 161 -27.91 -19.83 8.42
N LEU A 162 -28.81 -19.56 7.45
CA LEU A 162 -28.51 -18.74 6.28
C LEU A 162 -28.28 -17.27 6.64
N GLY A 163 -29.08 -16.73 7.57
CA GLY A 163 -28.85 -15.41 8.17
C GLY A 163 -27.52 -15.33 8.93
N LEU A 164 -27.06 -16.45 9.50
CA LEU A 164 -25.78 -16.54 10.19
C LEU A 164 -24.57 -16.33 9.28
N VAL A 165 -24.60 -16.98 8.12
CA VAL A 165 -23.56 -16.88 7.08
C VAL A 165 -23.46 -15.43 6.58
N ARG A 166 -24.60 -14.73 6.50
CA ARG A 166 -24.64 -13.29 6.16
C ARG A 166 -24.15 -12.39 7.30
N LEU A 167 -24.30 -12.78 8.56
CA LEU A 167 -23.81 -12.04 9.73
C LEU A 167 -22.30 -12.23 9.97
N SER A 168 -21.68 -13.30 9.46
CA SER A 168 -20.22 -13.45 9.41
C SER A 168 -19.54 -12.52 8.42
N ASP A 169 -20.27 -12.01 7.41
CA ASP A 169 -19.77 -10.99 6.48
C ASP A 169 -19.74 -9.58 7.08
N VAL A 170 -20.32 -9.38 8.29
CA VAL A 170 -20.16 -8.12 9.02
C VAL A 170 -18.75 -8.11 9.63
N PRO A 171 -17.86 -7.18 9.21
CA PRO A 171 -16.47 -7.19 9.63
C PRO A 171 -16.39 -7.21 11.17
N LEU A 172 -15.76 -8.27 11.69
CA LEU A 172 -15.49 -8.46 13.13
C LEU A 172 -14.46 -7.47 13.67
N GLU A 173 -13.84 -6.68 12.80
CA GLU A 173 -12.95 -5.60 13.14
C GLU A 173 -13.76 -4.36 13.51
N SER A 174 -14.21 -4.30 14.78
CA SER A 174 -14.48 -2.99 15.35
C SER A 174 -13.12 -2.36 15.64
N GLY A 175 -12.60 -1.55 14.72
CA GLY A 175 -11.46 -0.69 14.97
C GLY A 175 -11.66 0.16 16.25
N PRO A 176 -10.58 0.76 16.78
CA PRO A 176 -10.66 1.64 17.94
C PRO A 176 -11.76 2.68 17.75
N ARG A 177 -12.62 2.88 18.75
CA ARG A 177 -13.74 3.83 18.63
C ARG A 177 -13.50 5.06 19.49
N LEU A 178 -13.74 6.24 18.91
CA LEU A 178 -13.73 7.49 19.65
C LEU A 178 -14.79 7.50 20.75
N THR A 179 -14.41 7.92 21.96
CA THR A 179 -15.35 8.20 23.05
C THR A 179 -16.15 9.47 22.79
N ALA A 180 -17.12 9.80 23.66
CA ALA A 180 -17.81 11.09 23.57
C ALA A 180 -16.82 12.26 23.68
N ALA A 181 -15.86 12.17 24.61
CA ALA A 181 -14.77 13.13 24.76
C ALA A 181 -13.86 13.17 23.52
N GLY A 182 -13.48 12.02 22.96
CA GLY A 182 -12.70 11.94 21.73
C GLY A 182 -13.41 12.58 20.52
N ARG A 183 -14.73 12.37 20.38
CA ARG A 183 -15.52 13.02 19.33
C ARG A 183 -15.64 14.53 19.52
N GLN A 184 -15.76 14.99 20.76
CA GLN A 184 -15.78 16.42 21.07
C GLN A 184 -14.43 17.06 20.74
N ALA A 185 -13.33 16.47 21.20
CA ALA A 185 -11.99 16.94 20.88
C ALA A 185 -11.73 16.96 19.36
N ALA A 186 -12.13 15.91 18.64
CA ALA A 186 -12.02 15.88 17.17
C ALA A 186 -12.82 17.03 16.50
N ARG A 187 -14.00 17.37 17.01
CA ARG A 187 -14.80 18.49 16.51
C ARG A 187 -14.12 19.84 16.79
N GLU A 188 -13.63 20.05 18.00
CA GLU A 188 -12.91 21.28 18.38
C GLU A 188 -11.69 21.52 17.49
N TRP A 189 -10.93 20.45 17.19
CA TRP A 189 -9.78 20.50 16.27
C TRP A 189 -10.19 20.73 14.80
N ARG A 190 -11.33 20.20 14.36
CA ARG A 190 -11.88 20.47 13.01
C ARG A 190 -12.32 21.92 12.83
N THR A 191 -12.67 22.62 13.91
CA THR A 191 -13.08 24.03 13.88
C THR A 191 -11.94 25.01 14.12
N HIS A 192 -10.76 24.52 14.49
CA HIS A 192 -9.58 25.36 14.70
C HIS A 192 -8.93 25.76 13.36
N ASP A 193 -8.46 27.01 13.23
CA ASP A 193 -7.82 27.58 12.03
C ASP A 193 -6.57 26.81 11.54
N ARG A 194 -6.07 25.84 12.31
CA ARG A 194 -4.93 24.96 11.98
C ARG A 194 -5.32 23.66 11.27
N THR A 195 -6.56 23.52 10.83
CA THR A 195 -7.04 22.32 10.13
C THR A 195 -6.22 21.96 8.90
N GLY A 196 -5.63 22.94 8.20
CA GLY A 196 -4.78 22.70 7.03
C GLY A 196 -3.52 21.89 7.31
N GLU A 197 -2.90 22.06 8.49
CA GLU A 197 -1.64 21.40 8.86
C GLU A 197 -1.84 19.93 9.24
N HIS A 198 -3.02 19.61 9.77
CA HIS A 198 -3.41 18.26 10.20
C HIS A 198 -4.40 17.61 9.23
N ARG A 199 -4.68 18.24 8.08
CA ARG A 199 -5.62 17.71 7.10
C ARG A 199 -5.05 16.42 6.54
N LEU A 200 -5.79 15.34 6.73
CA LEU A 200 -5.48 14.07 6.09
C LEU A 200 -5.48 14.29 4.57
N PRO A 201 -4.48 13.80 3.83
CA PRO A 201 -4.59 13.76 2.38
C PRO A 201 -5.87 13.00 2.01
N LYS A 202 -6.49 13.35 0.86
CA LYS A 202 -7.62 12.58 0.31
C LYS A 202 -7.18 11.12 0.20
N ARG A 203 -7.61 10.30 1.17
CA ARG A 203 -7.48 8.84 1.25
C ARG A 203 -6.23 8.30 0.55
N GLN A 204 -5.08 8.36 1.21
CA GLN A 204 -4.04 7.37 0.93
C GLN A 204 -4.56 6.04 1.48
N VAL A 205 -4.86 5.13 0.56
CA VAL A 205 -5.42 3.81 0.82
C VAL A 205 -4.59 3.05 1.86
N GLY A 206 -5.28 2.50 2.88
CA GLY A 206 -4.81 1.35 3.66
C GLY A 206 -4.27 1.62 5.07
N ALA A 207 -5.13 2.02 6.02
CA ALA A 207 -4.89 1.84 7.46
C ALA A 207 -5.42 0.46 7.93
N ALA A 208 -4.90 -0.58 7.30
CA ALA A 208 -4.84 -1.97 7.73
C ALA A 208 -3.87 -2.59 6.71
N GLY A 209 -2.61 -2.86 7.08
CA GLY A 209 -1.70 -3.44 6.07
C GLY A 209 -2.24 -4.78 5.56
N PRO A 210 -2.03 -5.19 4.28
CA PRO A 210 -1.34 -4.55 3.16
C PRO A 210 -2.29 -4.29 1.97
N GLU A 211 -2.89 -3.11 1.88
CA GLU A 211 -3.37 -2.57 0.58
C GLU A 211 -2.42 -1.53 -0.01
N SER A 212 -1.49 -1.00 0.78
CA SER A 212 -0.37 -0.16 0.31
C SER A 212 0.89 -0.96 -0.05
N ALA A 213 0.89 -2.27 0.23
CA ALA A 213 1.82 -3.24 -0.38
C ALA A 213 1.25 -3.86 -1.67
N LEU A 214 0.13 -3.36 -2.19
CA LEU A 214 -0.23 -3.66 -3.57
C LEU A 214 0.96 -3.24 -4.46
N PRO A 215 1.30 -4.01 -5.50
CA PRO A 215 2.43 -3.71 -6.37
C PRO A 215 2.36 -2.24 -6.78
N VAL A 216 3.49 -1.54 -6.78
CA VAL A 216 3.60 -0.15 -7.23
C VAL A 216 3.15 -0.11 -8.70
N ARG A 217 1.83 0.01 -8.92
CA ARG A 217 1.16 -0.01 -10.23
C ARG A 217 1.26 1.34 -10.91
N GLU A 218 1.64 2.38 -10.16
CA GLU A 218 1.82 3.75 -10.64
C GLU A 218 3.20 4.28 -10.26
N PRO A 219 3.80 5.17 -11.07
CA PRO A 219 5.07 5.79 -10.74
C PRO A 219 5.01 6.50 -9.38
N GLN A 220 5.95 6.19 -8.48
CA GLN A 220 6.00 6.81 -7.15
C GLN A 220 7.27 7.63 -6.97
N ARG A 221 7.12 8.76 -6.29
CA ARG A 221 8.23 9.58 -5.80
C ARG A 221 8.74 8.99 -4.50
N ILE A 222 9.95 8.45 -4.52
CA ILE A 222 10.58 7.81 -3.37
C ILE A 222 11.78 8.65 -2.93
N TRP A 223 11.96 8.84 -1.63
CA TRP A 223 13.14 9.52 -1.10
C TRP A 223 14.34 8.59 -1.08
N SER A 224 15.44 9.03 -1.67
CA SER A 224 16.74 8.38 -1.61
C SER A 224 17.74 9.23 -0.82
N SER A 225 18.55 8.59 0.02
CA SER A 225 19.73 9.17 0.66
C SER A 225 21.03 8.79 -0.05
N TYR A 226 20.94 8.13 -1.21
CA TYR A 226 22.11 7.70 -1.97
C TYR A 226 22.97 8.90 -2.38
N GLY A 227 24.30 8.72 -2.37
CA GLY A 227 25.24 9.82 -2.58
C GLY A 227 25.31 10.84 -1.42
N ARG A 228 24.91 10.45 -0.20
CA ARG A 228 24.94 11.28 1.02
C ARG A 228 24.09 12.55 0.95
N SER A 229 23.06 12.56 0.10
CA SER A 229 22.13 13.68 0.01
C SER A 229 20.72 13.19 -0.24
N TRP A 230 19.76 13.76 0.50
CA TRP A 230 18.36 13.45 0.29
C TRP A 230 17.83 14.10 -0.98
N HIS A 231 17.27 13.28 -1.85
CA HIS A 231 16.61 13.70 -3.06
C HIS A 231 15.45 12.76 -3.40
N VAL A 232 14.52 13.26 -4.21
CA VAL A 232 13.37 12.47 -4.67
C VAL A 232 13.75 11.79 -5.99
N VAL A 233 13.45 10.50 -6.06
CA VAL A 233 13.66 9.66 -7.24
C VAL A 233 12.29 9.20 -7.75
N ASP A 234 12.08 9.32 -9.06
CA ASP A 234 10.89 8.76 -9.71
C ASP A 234 11.12 7.25 -9.94
N ALA A 235 10.40 6.42 -9.19
CA ALA A 235 10.38 4.98 -9.37
C ALA A 235 9.33 4.60 -10.42
N GLY A 236 9.76 3.87 -11.46
CA GLY A 236 8.84 3.34 -12.47
C GLY A 236 7.95 2.23 -11.91
N PRO A 237 6.77 1.96 -12.50
CA PRO A 237 5.87 0.92 -12.01
C PRO A 237 6.50 -0.48 -12.14
N LEU A 238 6.09 -1.40 -11.27
CA LEU A 238 6.52 -2.81 -11.26
C LEU A 238 6.10 -3.53 -12.54
N ASP A 239 4.95 -3.18 -13.09
CA ASP A 239 4.49 -3.74 -14.35
C ASP A 239 5.43 -3.34 -15.51
N PRO A 240 5.69 -4.26 -16.46
CA PRO A 240 6.37 -3.89 -17.69
C PRO A 240 5.56 -2.79 -18.39
N PRO A 241 6.19 -1.92 -19.20
CA PRO A 241 5.47 -0.92 -19.97
C PRO A 241 4.47 -1.61 -20.91
N ARG A 242 3.23 -1.73 -20.44
CA ARG A 242 2.11 -2.31 -21.18
C ARG A 242 1.48 -1.23 -22.05
N TRP A 243 0.82 -1.70 -23.09
CA TRP A 243 -0.09 -0.87 -23.84
C TRP A 243 -1.27 -0.66 -22.89
N GLY A 244 -1.42 0.55 -22.35
CA GLY A 244 -2.49 0.83 -21.40
C GLY A 244 -3.84 0.35 -21.94
N HIS A 245 -4.76 -0.08 -21.07
CA HIS A 245 -6.04 -0.67 -21.50
C HIS A 245 -6.78 0.18 -22.54
N LEU A 246 -6.68 1.51 -22.42
CA LEU A 246 -7.21 2.45 -23.41
C LEU A 246 -6.68 2.19 -24.83
N TRP A 247 -5.39 1.90 -24.99
CA TRP A 247 -4.79 1.56 -26.29
C TRP A 247 -5.23 0.19 -26.80
N GLN A 248 -5.43 -0.79 -25.92
CA GLN A 248 -6.00 -2.09 -26.29
C GLN A 248 -7.44 -1.94 -26.80
N PHE A 249 -8.26 -1.13 -26.11
CA PHE A 249 -9.61 -0.79 -26.54
C PHE A 249 -9.62 -0.01 -27.85
N LEU A 250 -8.70 0.93 -28.05
CA LEU A 250 -8.63 1.75 -29.26
C LEU A 250 -8.24 0.91 -30.48
N VAL A 251 -7.27 -0.01 -30.31
CA VAL A 251 -6.94 -1.00 -31.34
C VAL A 251 -8.16 -1.89 -31.63
N LEU A 252 -8.78 -2.47 -30.60
CA LEU A 252 -9.97 -3.32 -30.77
C LEU A 252 -11.12 -2.58 -31.49
N ALA A 253 -11.41 -1.35 -31.08
CA ALA A 253 -12.47 -0.54 -31.66
C ALA A 253 -12.20 -0.23 -33.14
N VAL A 254 -10.95 0.09 -33.51
CA VAL A 254 -10.55 0.30 -34.90
C VAL A 254 -10.70 -0.99 -35.71
N THR A 255 -10.27 -2.14 -35.18
CA THR A 255 -10.41 -3.44 -35.86
C THR A 255 -11.88 -3.83 -36.04
N VAL A 256 -12.72 -3.61 -35.02
CA VAL A 256 -14.17 -3.89 -35.07
C VAL A 256 -14.88 -2.95 -36.04
N CYS A 257 -14.55 -1.65 -36.04
CA CYS A 257 -15.12 -0.70 -36.99
C CYS A 257 -14.73 -1.05 -38.44
N ALA A 258 -13.46 -1.41 -38.68
CA ALA A 258 -13.01 -1.84 -40.01
C ALA A 258 -13.73 -3.10 -40.49
N ALA A 259 -13.87 -4.11 -39.62
CA ALA A 259 -14.61 -5.33 -39.92
C ALA A 259 -16.10 -5.06 -40.17
N PHE A 260 -16.72 -4.18 -39.37
CA PHE A 260 -18.12 -3.79 -39.53
C PHE A 260 -18.36 -3.06 -40.85
N VAL A 261 -17.51 -2.10 -41.20
CA VAL A 261 -17.60 -1.37 -42.48
C VAL A 261 -17.46 -2.34 -43.66
N ALA A 262 -16.52 -3.29 -43.61
CA ALA A 262 -16.36 -4.31 -44.65
C ALA A 262 -17.63 -5.18 -44.81
N VAL A 263 -18.24 -5.62 -43.71
CA VAL A 263 -19.48 -6.42 -43.74
C VAL A 263 -20.67 -5.61 -44.27
N VAL A 264 -20.81 -4.36 -43.83
CA VAL A 264 -21.89 -3.46 -44.28
C VAL A 264 -21.77 -3.16 -45.78
N VAL A 265 -20.56 -2.92 -46.28
CA VAL A 265 -20.32 -2.68 -47.71
C VAL A 265 -20.65 -3.92 -48.54
N VAL A 266 -20.23 -5.12 -48.10
CA VAL A 266 -20.54 -6.38 -48.78
C VAL A 266 -22.04 -6.69 -48.80
N THR A 267 -22.74 -6.42 -47.69
CA THR A 267 -24.18 -6.72 -47.56
C THR A 267 -25.08 -5.72 -48.29
N LEU A 268 -24.73 -4.44 -48.31
CA LEU A 268 -25.53 -3.40 -48.97
C LEU A 268 -25.33 -3.36 -50.49
N THR A 269 -24.16 -3.73 -51.02
CA THR A 269 -23.88 -3.54 -52.45
C THR A 269 -24.29 -4.73 -53.32
N ALA A 270 -24.50 -5.93 -52.75
CA ALA A 270 -25.00 -7.16 -53.42
C ALA A 270 -24.39 -7.47 -54.80
N ARG A 271 -23.22 -6.90 -55.10
CA ARG A 271 -22.42 -7.08 -56.32
C ARG A 271 -20.98 -7.30 -55.87
N PRO A 272 -20.21 -8.17 -56.56
CA PRO A 272 -18.80 -8.31 -56.25
C PRO A 272 -18.14 -6.94 -56.41
N PRO A 273 -17.54 -6.37 -55.35
CA PRO A 273 -16.95 -5.04 -55.41
C PRO A 273 -15.86 -5.00 -56.49
N LEU A 274 -15.75 -3.86 -57.16
CA LEU A 274 -14.64 -3.57 -58.07
C LEU A 274 -13.30 -3.82 -57.33
N ARG A 275 -12.34 -4.51 -57.96
CA ARG A 275 -11.11 -5.08 -57.33
C ARG A 275 -10.34 -4.17 -56.37
N TRP A 276 -10.41 -2.85 -56.51
CA TRP A 276 -9.65 -1.86 -55.72
C TRP A 276 -10.24 -1.57 -54.32
N GLU A 277 -11.53 -1.87 -54.08
CA GLU A 277 -12.17 -1.66 -52.77
C GLU A 277 -11.72 -2.68 -51.72
N TRP A 278 -11.30 -3.87 -52.16
CA TRP A 278 -10.72 -4.89 -51.29
C TRP A 278 -9.30 -4.57 -50.82
N ASP A 279 -8.55 -3.79 -51.59
CA ASP A 279 -7.15 -3.46 -51.27
C ASP A 279 -7.06 -2.22 -50.36
N THR A 280 -7.98 -1.26 -50.48
CA THR A 280 -7.88 0.03 -49.79
C THR A 280 -8.26 -0.03 -48.31
N ALA A 281 -9.30 -0.78 -47.95
CA ALA A 281 -9.75 -0.94 -46.56
C ALA A 281 -8.70 -1.60 -45.62
N PRO A 282 -8.05 -2.73 -45.98
CA PRO A 282 -7.00 -3.31 -45.15
C PRO A 282 -5.74 -2.44 -45.12
N VAL A 283 -5.42 -1.72 -46.19
CA VAL A 283 -4.28 -0.77 -46.20
C VAL A 283 -4.54 0.40 -45.26
N LEU A 284 -5.73 1.02 -45.31
CA LEU A 284 -6.12 2.10 -44.39
C LEU A 284 -6.13 1.63 -42.94
N THR A 285 -6.69 0.45 -42.67
CA THR A 285 -6.68 -0.14 -41.33
C THR A 285 -5.25 -0.41 -40.86
N GLY A 286 -4.39 -0.93 -41.75
CA GLY A 286 -2.98 -1.16 -41.49
C GLY A 286 -2.22 0.13 -41.18
N VAL A 287 -2.44 1.20 -41.95
CA VAL A 287 -1.84 2.53 -41.71
C VAL A 287 -2.31 3.11 -40.40
N LEU A 288 -3.61 2.98 -40.06
CA LEU A 288 -4.18 3.48 -38.81
C LEU A 288 -3.61 2.70 -37.62
N LEU A 289 -3.58 1.37 -37.69
CA LEU A 289 -2.95 0.53 -36.68
C LEU A 289 -1.46 0.86 -36.53
N TRP A 290 -0.74 1.11 -37.62
CA TRP A 290 0.68 1.46 -37.59
C TRP A 290 0.93 2.84 -36.96
N ALA A 291 0.13 3.84 -37.32
CA ALA A 291 0.17 5.19 -36.75
C ALA A 291 -0.18 5.21 -35.26
N LEU A 292 -1.12 4.36 -34.83
CA LEU A 292 -1.50 4.16 -33.44
C LEU A 292 -0.46 3.34 -32.66
N TRP A 293 0.21 2.40 -33.33
CA TRP A 293 1.24 1.55 -32.74
C TRP A 293 2.55 2.29 -32.45
N LEU A 294 2.95 3.20 -33.34
CA LEU A 294 4.24 3.89 -33.29
C LEU A 294 4.50 4.64 -31.97
N PRO A 295 3.57 5.46 -31.44
CA PRO A 295 3.76 6.15 -30.18
C PRO A 295 3.89 5.18 -29.00
N ALA A 296 3.08 4.12 -28.97
CA ALA A 296 3.12 3.10 -27.93
C ALA A 296 4.45 2.32 -27.98
N ARG A 297 4.88 1.91 -29.19
CA ARG A 297 6.15 1.24 -29.40
C ARG A 297 7.34 2.12 -29.01
N ARG A 298 7.29 3.43 -29.32
CA ARG A 298 8.34 4.38 -28.90
C ARG A 298 8.47 4.46 -27.39
N ARG A 299 7.37 4.44 -26.64
CA ARG A 299 7.40 4.41 -25.16
C ARG A 299 8.06 3.13 -24.61
N VAL A 300 7.75 1.98 -25.20
CA VAL A 300 8.37 0.70 -24.81
C VAL A 300 9.85 0.65 -25.18
N LEU A 301 10.22 1.14 -26.38
CA LEU A 301 11.60 1.17 -26.87
C LEU A 301 12.47 2.19 -26.14
N ALA A 302 11.89 3.25 -25.59
CA ALA A 302 12.61 4.22 -24.76
C ALA A 302 13.13 3.61 -23.44
N VAL A 303 12.58 2.47 -23.01
CA VAL A 303 13.10 1.71 -21.88
C VAL A 303 14.16 0.74 -22.40
N PRO A 304 15.39 0.75 -21.85
CA PRO A 304 16.46 -0.15 -22.26
C PRO A 304 16.07 -1.61 -22.05
N ASP A 305 16.45 -2.47 -23.00
CA ASP A 305 16.16 -3.91 -22.90
C ASP A 305 17.10 -4.59 -21.91
N GLU A 306 18.35 -4.13 -21.81
CA GLU A 306 19.33 -4.57 -20.83
C GLU A 306 20.02 -3.35 -20.21
N ALA A 307 20.29 -3.43 -18.91
CA ALA A 307 21.01 -2.42 -18.17
C ALA A 307 21.83 -3.09 -17.06
N SER A 308 23.08 -2.67 -16.95
CA SER A 308 23.97 -3.03 -15.85
C SER A 308 24.44 -1.75 -15.18
N PHE A 309 24.15 -1.61 -13.89
CA PHE A 309 24.52 -0.43 -13.12
C PHE A 309 24.75 -0.76 -11.66
N ARG A 310 25.53 0.10 -11.00
CA ARG A 310 25.69 0.11 -9.56
C ARG A 310 24.71 1.10 -8.98
N GLY A 311 23.80 0.64 -8.13
CA GLY A 311 22.68 1.42 -7.61
C GLY A 311 22.43 1.16 -6.14
N ALA A 312 21.50 1.93 -5.55
CA ALA A 312 21.07 1.72 -4.17
C ALA A 312 19.65 1.20 -4.12
N VAL A 313 19.38 0.25 -3.23
CA VAL A 313 18.03 -0.22 -2.94
C VAL A 313 17.31 0.89 -2.16
N ILE A 314 16.36 1.57 -2.77
CA ILE A 314 15.65 2.70 -2.16
C ILE A 314 14.30 2.31 -1.55
N SER A 315 13.76 1.17 -1.94
CA SER A 315 12.53 0.63 -1.38
C SER A 315 12.45 -0.88 -1.55
N ARG A 316 11.73 -1.53 -0.65
CA ARG A 316 11.42 -2.96 -0.67
C ARG A 316 9.99 -3.16 -0.18
N TRP A 317 9.29 -4.11 -0.78
CA TRP A 317 7.97 -4.54 -0.33
C TRP A 317 7.71 -5.97 -0.78
N ASP A 318 6.81 -6.64 -0.09
CA ASP A 318 6.27 -7.94 -0.45
C ASP A 318 4.77 -7.82 -0.70
N TYR A 319 4.25 -8.67 -1.59
CA TYR A 319 2.81 -8.80 -1.78
C TYR A 319 2.43 -10.22 -2.09
N ASP A 320 1.22 -10.57 -1.68
CA ASP A 320 0.75 -11.93 -1.80
C ASP A 320 -0.29 -12.06 -2.91
N THR A 321 -0.12 -13.08 -3.75
CA THR A 321 -1.14 -13.51 -4.69
C THR A 321 -1.71 -14.86 -4.27
N HIS A 322 -3.03 -14.93 -4.30
CA HIS A 322 -3.78 -16.14 -4.04
C HIS A 322 -4.11 -16.82 -5.36
N HIS A 323 -3.87 -18.13 -5.45
CA HIS A 323 -4.37 -18.96 -6.54
C HIS A 323 -5.28 -20.03 -5.97
N ASP A 324 -6.47 -20.15 -6.54
CA ASP A 324 -7.49 -21.13 -6.13
C ASP A 324 -7.16 -22.55 -6.62
N ASN A 325 -6.36 -22.70 -7.68
CA ASN A 325 -6.08 -23.99 -8.27
C ASN A 325 -4.65 -24.09 -8.84
N PRO A 326 -3.71 -24.79 -8.17
CA PRO A 326 -3.84 -25.36 -6.82
C PRO A 326 -3.94 -24.26 -5.76
N PHE A 327 -4.56 -24.56 -4.59
CA PHE A 327 -4.67 -23.66 -3.44
C PHE A 327 -3.28 -23.27 -2.89
N THR A 328 -2.71 -22.24 -3.49
CA THR A 328 -1.35 -21.80 -3.24
C THR A 328 -1.35 -20.32 -2.92
N PHE A 329 -0.52 -19.99 -1.95
CA PHE A 329 -0.21 -18.63 -1.56
C PHE A 329 1.17 -18.30 -2.08
N VAL A 330 1.28 -17.19 -2.79
CA VAL A 330 2.51 -16.81 -3.47
C VAL A 330 2.92 -15.44 -2.98
N THR A 331 4.03 -15.40 -2.25
CA THR A 331 4.63 -14.14 -1.82
C THR A 331 5.62 -13.69 -2.89
N HIS A 332 5.41 -12.49 -3.42
CA HIS A 332 6.29 -11.83 -4.38
C HIS A 332 7.18 -10.83 -3.64
N TYR A 333 8.49 -10.97 -3.77
CA TYR A 333 9.47 -10.06 -3.17
C TYR A 333 9.91 -9.03 -4.18
N CYS A 334 9.69 -7.76 -3.88
CA CYS A 334 9.95 -6.66 -4.80
C CYS A 334 10.91 -5.63 -4.20
N CYS A 335 11.67 -4.97 -5.07
CA CYS A 335 12.51 -3.84 -4.68
C CYS A 335 12.54 -2.76 -5.76
N SER A 336 12.88 -1.55 -5.36
CA SER A 336 13.20 -0.43 -6.24
C SER A 336 14.66 -0.05 -6.07
N ILE A 337 15.40 -0.02 -7.18
CA ILE A 337 16.83 0.30 -7.20
C ILE A 337 17.02 1.60 -7.97
N GLU A 338 17.66 2.58 -7.33
CA GLU A 338 18.06 3.83 -7.98
C GLU A 338 19.27 3.61 -8.88
N ASP A 339 19.17 4.07 -10.13
CA ASP A 339 20.31 4.26 -11.02
C ASP A 339 20.85 5.69 -10.85
N PRO A 340 22.06 5.87 -10.28
CA PRO A 340 22.62 7.20 -10.03
C PRO A 340 22.87 8.00 -11.30
N ALA A 341 23.14 7.34 -12.43
CA ALA A 341 23.44 8.03 -13.69
C ALA A 341 22.20 8.75 -14.24
N THR A 342 21.02 8.16 -14.04
CA THR A 342 19.77 8.68 -14.57
C THR A 342 18.87 9.33 -13.51
N ARG A 343 19.18 9.17 -12.22
CA ARG A 343 18.34 9.55 -11.07
C ARG A 343 16.91 9.02 -11.19
N LYS A 344 16.77 7.85 -11.78
CA LYS A 344 15.51 7.10 -11.88
C LYS A 344 15.64 5.84 -11.08
N ALA A 345 14.53 5.35 -10.56
CA ALA A 345 14.48 4.05 -9.92
C ALA A 345 13.71 3.05 -10.76
N TRP A 346 14.22 1.83 -10.75
CA TRP A 346 13.64 0.69 -11.42
C TRP A 346 13.09 -0.29 -10.39
N SER A 347 11.80 -0.58 -10.48
CA SER A 347 11.13 -1.56 -9.64
C SER A 347 11.18 -2.94 -10.30
N PHE A 348 11.49 -3.95 -9.51
CA PHE A 348 11.63 -5.34 -9.95
C PHE A 348 10.99 -6.30 -8.97
N GLU A 349 10.44 -7.39 -9.51
CA GLU A 349 10.19 -8.61 -8.76
C GLU A 349 11.51 -9.41 -8.73
N VAL A 350 12.05 -9.61 -7.53
CA VAL A 350 13.35 -10.24 -7.33
C VAL A 350 13.19 -11.74 -7.16
N ASP A 351 12.15 -12.16 -6.45
CA ASP A 351 11.87 -13.57 -6.23
C ASP A 351 10.39 -13.83 -5.94
N ARG A 352 9.99 -15.09 -6.10
CA ARG A 352 8.64 -15.58 -5.86
C ARG A 352 8.72 -16.82 -4.99
N TRP A 353 8.01 -16.80 -3.87
CA TRP A 353 7.92 -17.95 -2.99
C TRP A 353 6.50 -18.50 -2.92
N SER A 354 6.32 -19.75 -3.36
CA SER A 354 5.05 -20.46 -3.32
C SER A 354 4.97 -21.35 -2.08
N ARG A 355 3.89 -21.22 -1.31
CA ARG A 355 3.58 -22.08 -0.16
C ARG A 355 2.14 -22.58 -0.20
N PRO A 356 1.84 -23.72 0.45
CA PRO A 356 0.46 -24.13 0.70
C PRO A 356 -0.27 -23.06 1.50
N MET A 357 -1.56 -22.86 1.21
CA MET A 357 -2.37 -21.76 1.76
C MET A 357 -2.42 -21.72 3.31
N PHE A 358 -2.16 -22.84 3.98
CA PHE A 358 -2.19 -22.97 5.43
C PHE A 358 -0.79 -23.05 6.08
N SER A 359 0.28 -22.87 5.30
CA SER A 359 1.64 -22.80 5.86
C SER A 359 1.91 -21.41 6.42
N GLY A 360 2.27 -21.35 7.70
CA GLY A 360 2.76 -20.14 8.37
C GLY A 360 4.27 -19.91 8.23
N GLU A 361 4.95 -20.73 7.42
CA GLU A 361 6.38 -20.57 7.19
C GLU A 361 6.66 -19.19 6.57
N ALA A 362 7.85 -18.65 6.81
CA ALA A 362 8.40 -17.52 6.06
C ALA A 362 9.70 -18.00 5.38
N ASN A 363 10.11 -17.40 4.26
CA ASN A 363 11.42 -17.66 3.66
C ASN A 363 12.47 -16.69 4.26
N PRO A 364 13.28 -17.10 5.25
CA PRO A 364 14.25 -16.22 5.89
C PRO A 364 15.40 -15.82 4.96
N GLU A 365 15.77 -16.67 4.01
CA GLU A 365 16.90 -16.43 3.10
C GLU A 365 16.65 -15.23 2.17
N LEU A 366 15.40 -15.05 1.73
CA LEU A 366 15.00 -13.92 0.90
C LEU A 366 14.76 -12.65 1.72
N LYS A 367 14.30 -12.80 2.96
CA LYS A 367 14.07 -11.67 3.86
C LYS A 367 15.37 -10.93 4.21
N ASP A 368 16.50 -11.62 4.23
CA ASP A 368 17.78 -11.03 4.64
C ASP A 368 18.76 -10.76 3.49
N ARG A 369 18.33 -10.99 2.24
CA ARG A 369 19.22 -10.93 1.05
C ARG A 369 19.68 -9.53 0.67
N PHE A 370 18.80 -8.53 0.81
CA PHE A 370 19.11 -7.11 0.57
C PHE A 370 18.17 -6.22 1.39
N ARG A 371 18.72 -5.10 1.88
CA ARG A 371 18.04 -4.09 2.72
C ARG A 371 17.97 -2.75 1.99
N VAL A 372 17.03 -1.91 2.42
CA VAL A 372 16.98 -0.52 1.96
C VAL A 372 18.26 0.20 2.41
N GLY A 373 18.90 0.86 1.47
CA GLY A 373 20.21 1.51 1.62
C GLY A 373 21.40 0.67 1.17
N ASP A 374 21.23 -0.63 0.90
CA ASP A 374 22.31 -1.45 0.35
C ASP A 374 22.68 -0.97 -1.07
N VAL A 375 23.98 -0.92 -1.34
CA VAL A 375 24.50 -0.67 -2.70
C VAL A 375 24.67 -2.00 -3.39
N VAL A 376 24.02 -2.14 -4.55
CA VAL A 376 23.96 -3.36 -5.33
C VAL A 376 24.49 -3.13 -6.74
N ASP A 377 25.24 -4.10 -7.26
CA ASP A 377 25.48 -4.25 -8.68
C ASP A 377 24.34 -5.07 -9.26
N VAL A 378 23.60 -4.48 -10.20
CA VAL A 378 22.45 -5.11 -10.82
C VAL A 378 22.68 -5.23 -12.32
N HIS A 379 22.44 -6.43 -12.85
CA HIS A 379 22.26 -6.70 -14.26
C HIS A 379 20.80 -7.09 -14.46
N CYS A 380 20.06 -6.28 -15.21
CA CYS A 380 18.62 -6.43 -15.37
C CYS A 380 18.15 -6.08 -16.78
N SER A 381 16.89 -6.40 -17.03
CA SER A 381 16.11 -5.94 -18.16
C SER A 381 15.03 -4.99 -17.66
N PRO A 382 15.25 -3.65 -17.67
CA PRO A 382 14.25 -2.68 -17.23
C PRO A 382 12.95 -2.76 -18.01
N ARG A 383 13.02 -3.06 -19.32
CA ARG A 383 11.85 -3.26 -20.18
C ARG A 383 11.03 -4.48 -19.80
N ARG A 384 11.67 -5.59 -19.44
CA ARG A 384 10.97 -6.82 -19.03
C ARG A 384 10.72 -6.90 -17.54
N ARG A 385 11.21 -5.92 -16.76
CA ARG A 385 11.13 -5.87 -15.29
C ARG A 385 11.74 -7.10 -14.63
N LYS A 386 12.82 -7.61 -15.23
CA LYS A 386 13.48 -8.84 -14.79
C LYS A 386 14.90 -8.54 -14.34
N ILE A 387 15.28 -9.03 -13.16
CA ILE A 387 16.68 -9.04 -12.74
C ILE A 387 17.30 -10.34 -13.25
N HIS A 388 18.46 -10.23 -13.90
CA HIS A 388 19.28 -11.38 -14.29
C HIS A 388 20.27 -11.73 -13.19
N GLN A 389 20.88 -10.71 -12.58
CA GLN A 389 21.82 -10.86 -11.48
C GLN A 389 21.76 -9.64 -10.57
N ILE A 390 21.83 -9.87 -9.26
CA ILE A 390 21.96 -8.82 -8.24
C ILE A 390 22.95 -9.27 -7.18
N CYS A 391 23.95 -8.42 -6.92
CA CYS A 391 24.99 -8.68 -5.93
C CYS A 391 25.13 -7.46 -5.01
N VAL A 392 25.09 -7.68 -3.69
CA VAL A 392 25.34 -6.60 -2.71
C VAL A 392 26.83 -6.30 -2.70
N VAL A 393 27.18 -5.05 -2.93
CA VAL A 393 28.57 -4.58 -2.97
C VAL A 393 28.92 -3.84 -1.67
N GLU A 394 27.98 -3.04 -1.16
CA GLU A 394 28.12 -2.37 0.14
C GLU A 394 26.83 -2.59 0.92
N ALA A 395 26.91 -3.39 1.98
CA ALA A 395 25.78 -3.64 2.86
C ALA A 395 25.69 -2.55 3.93
N VAL A 396 24.48 -2.12 4.25
CA VAL A 396 24.22 -1.32 5.44
C VAL A 396 24.51 -2.19 6.67
N SER A 397 25.22 -1.62 7.65
CA SER A 397 25.57 -2.36 8.87
C SER A 397 24.35 -3.00 9.52
N ARG A 398 24.44 -4.29 9.85
CA ARG A 398 23.39 -5.07 10.51
C ARG A 398 23.23 -4.74 12.01
N THR A 399 24.09 -3.89 12.57
CA THR A 399 24.09 -3.57 14.01
C THR A 399 23.13 -2.44 14.36
N ASP A 400 22.20 -2.77 15.26
CA ASP A 400 21.32 -1.97 16.13
C ASP A 400 19.92 -1.57 15.62
#